data_AF-A0AAD5VQ09-F1
#
_entry.id   AF-A0AAD5VQ09-F1
#
_cell.length_a   1.000
_cell.length_b   1.000
_cell.length_c   1.000
_cell.angle_alpha   90.00
_cell.angle_beta   90.00
_cell.angle_gamma   90.00
#
_symmetry.space_group_name_H-M   'P 1'
#
loop_
_entity.id
_entity.type
_entity.pdbx_description
1 polymer ?
#
loop_
_entity_poly.entity_id
_entity_poly.type
_entity_poly.pdbx_seq_one_letter_code
_entity_poly.pdbx_strand_id
1 'polypeptide(L)'
;MTTPLLAEFPELAHLSREDLEDLLADPTFFQAIFHSLDRVKELYKSQAELGYANETIAQNNLTLQQQLYNLRSETKDAFDDAKRLEARWKELEKEQRDVYQRYTPQFLLMRLKHSITAQDDASEAVASTFVSSTDNPVANNSEIDEFVKEFKKLRKNISQTASLASLLSVTSAHTIFQELYVNGVDQGHLTGIRVPDYDGPITDVTSNDLICNGGINPYHTPISQAVIDIPAGAQVTAEWHHTLNGADPSDPADPIDSSHKGPVLAYLAKIPDATQTDVTGLQWFKIYHDGYDGGTWAVDKLISNKGKVTFGIPSCIASGQYLLRVELIALHAASSYPGAQFYMECAQINITGGSGSASPATVSFPGAYKAASAATPSLDPASLAVEQPEPEPEALDPGYDALECRDYQNL
;
A
#
# COMPACT_ATOMS: atom_id res chain seq x y z
N MET A 1 -53.65 45.41 54.01
CA MET A 1 -53.24 45.97 52.70
C MET A 1 -51.81 45.53 52.47
N THR A 2 -51.55 44.70 51.47
CA THR A 2 -50.19 44.31 51.08
C THR A 2 -49.49 45.53 50.51
N THR A 3 -48.45 46.02 51.18
CA THR A 3 -47.60 47.08 50.66
C THR A 3 -46.64 46.50 49.61
N PRO A 4 -46.09 47.32 48.69
CA PRO A 4 -45.11 46.84 47.70
C PRO A 4 -43.92 46.13 48.36
N LEU A 5 -43.47 46.63 49.52
CA LEU A 5 -42.41 46.00 50.31
C LEU A 5 -42.78 44.58 50.79
N LEU A 6 -44.01 44.38 51.26
CA LEU A 6 -44.50 43.07 51.70
C LEU A 6 -44.84 42.13 50.53
N ALA A 7 -45.02 42.67 49.31
CA ALA A 7 -45.16 41.86 48.10
C ALA A 7 -43.79 41.33 47.63
N GLU A 8 -42.73 42.10 47.83
CA GLU A 8 -41.36 41.73 47.45
C GLU A 8 -40.64 40.92 48.54
N PHE A 9 -40.99 41.15 49.81
CA PHE A 9 -40.47 40.46 51.00
C PHE A 9 -41.64 39.95 51.88
N PRO A 10 -42.35 38.91 51.43
CA PRO A 10 -43.50 38.36 52.15
C PRO A 10 -43.12 37.81 53.52
N GLU A 11 -41.84 37.48 53.75
CA GLU A 11 -41.35 37.03 55.05
C GLU A 11 -41.47 38.12 56.12
N LEU A 12 -41.56 39.41 55.76
CA LEU A 12 -41.72 40.51 56.73
C LEU A 12 -43.19 40.75 57.13
N ALA A 13 -44.14 40.08 56.49
CA ALA A 13 -45.58 40.36 56.65
C ALA A 13 -46.16 39.98 58.01
N HIS A 14 -45.44 39.14 58.78
CA HIS A 14 -45.84 38.72 60.12
C HIS A 14 -45.29 39.62 61.23
N LEU A 15 -44.38 40.55 60.90
CA LEU A 15 -43.78 41.47 61.86
C LEU A 15 -44.70 42.67 62.10
N SER A 16 -44.78 43.10 63.36
CA SER A 16 -45.54 44.30 63.72
C SER A 16 -44.78 45.57 63.31
N ARG A 17 -45.46 46.72 63.37
CA ARG A 17 -44.81 48.01 63.08
C ARG A 17 -43.65 48.31 64.05
N GLU A 18 -43.81 47.95 65.31
CA GLU A 18 -42.78 48.14 66.34
C GLU A 18 -41.56 47.24 66.03
N ASP A 19 -41.79 45.98 65.65
CA ASP A 19 -40.71 45.08 65.20
C ASP A 19 -39.96 45.62 63.98
N LEU A 20 -40.66 46.27 63.03
CA LEU A 20 -40.02 46.88 61.85
C LEU A 20 -39.22 48.15 62.19
N GLU A 21 -39.67 48.93 63.18
CA GLU A 21 -38.94 50.11 63.68
C GLU A 21 -37.68 49.65 64.45
N ASP A 22 -37.78 48.59 65.26
CA ASP A 22 -36.66 47.95 65.96
C ASP A 22 -35.67 47.29 64.98
N LEU A 23 -36.16 46.68 63.91
CA LEU A 23 -35.31 46.12 62.83
C LEU A 23 -34.42 47.17 62.18
N LEU A 24 -34.88 48.42 62.11
CA LEU A 24 -34.10 49.54 61.54
C LEU A 24 -33.17 50.18 62.58
N ALA A 25 -33.47 50.06 63.87
CA ALA A 25 -32.75 50.72 64.96
C ALA A 25 -31.68 49.83 65.63
N ASP A 26 -31.88 48.50 65.67
CA ASP A 26 -30.95 47.54 66.27
C ASP A 26 -30.29 46.64 65.20
N PRO A 27 -28.98 46.85 64.92
CA PRO A 27 -28.22 46.03 63.98
C PRO A 27 -28.18 44.53 64.34
N THR A 28 -28.27 44.19 65.63
CA THR A 28 -28.23 42.81 66.12
C THR A 28 -29.55 42.11 65.80
N PHE A 29 -30.66 42.79 66.06
CA PHE A 29 -31.99 42.29 65.73
C PHE A 29 -32.18 42.16 64.22
N PHE A 30 -31.69 43.13 63.43
CA PHE A 30 -31.63 43.03 61.97
C PHE A 30 -30.89 41.77 61.50
N GLN A 31 -29.67 41.53 62.00
CA GLN A 31 -28.89 40.35 61.60
C GLN A 31 -29.58 39.04 62.00
N ALA A 32 -30.21 39.00 63.18
CA ALA A 32 -30.96 37.83 63.62
C ALA A 32 -32.13 37.51 62.67
N ILE A 33 -32.91 38.52 62.27
CA ILE A 33 -34.02 38.35 61.32
C ILE A 33 -33.48 38.03 59.92
N PHE A 34 -32.48 38.76 59.42
CA PHE A 34 -31.87 38.54 58.10
C PHE A 34 -31.36 37.10 57.93
N HIS A 35 -30.62 36.57 58.91
CA HIS A 35 -30.15 35.18 58.88
C HIS A 35 -31.23 34.14 59.16
N SER A 36 -32.39 34.56 59.69
CA SER A 36 -33.55 33.69 59.86
C SER A 36 -34.37 33.50 58.58
N LEU A 37 -34.24 34.41 57.60
CA LEU A 37 -34.93 34.32 56.32
C LEU A 37 -34.54 33.05 55.57
N ASP A 38 -35.53 32.30 55.08
CA ASP A 38 -35.29 31.03 54.41
C ASP A 38 -34.45 31.20 53.14
N ARG A 39 -34.70 32.27 52.37
CA ARG A 39 -33.90 32.60 51.19
C ARG A 39 -32.43 32.86 51.52
N VAL A 40 -32.14 33.49 52.66
CA VAL A 40 -30.77 33.76 53.11
C VAL A 40 -30.09 32.47 53.59
N LYS A 41 -30.80 31.62 54.34
CA LYS A 41 -30.32 30.29 54.73
C LYS A 41 -30.00 29.40 53.53
N GLU A 42 -30.87 29.40 52.51
CA GLU A 42 -30.67 28.67 51.26
C GLU A 42 -29.44 29.18 50.50
N LEU A 43 -29.24 30.50 50.42
CA LEU A 43 -28.04 31.08 49.80
C LEU A 43 -26.76 30.67 50.52
N TYR A 44 -26.73 30.72 51.86
CA TYR A 44 -25.56 30.26 52.63
C TYR A 44 -25.29 28.77 52.45
N LYS A 45 -26.35 27.95 52.44
CA LYS A 45 -26.25 26.51 52.18
C LYS A 45 -25.67 26.24 50.79
N SER A 46 -26.21 26.90 49.76
CA SER A 46 -25.72 26.78 48.38
C SER A 46 -24.26 27.23 48.24
N GLN A 47 -23.87 28.33 48.88
CA GLN A 47 -22.49 28.79 48.89
C GLN A 47 -21.55 27.77 49.54
N ALA A 48 -21.95 27.15 50.65
CA ALA A 48 -21.17 26.12 51.31
C ALA A 48 -21.05 24.86 50.45
N GLU A 49 -22.15 24.42 49.83
CA GLU A 49 -22.16 23.27 48.90
C GLU A 49 -21.23 23.50 47.70
N LEU A 50 -21.27 24.69 47.10
CA LEU A 50 -20.34 25.07 46.03
C LEU A 50 -18.89 25.08 46.51
N GLY A 51 -18.63 25.57 47.73
CA GLY A 51 -17.30 25.53 48.34
C GLY A 51 -16.77 24.11 48.47
N TYR A 52 -17.56 23.20 49.04
CA TYR A 52 -17.19 21.78 49.18
C TYR A 52 -17.00 21.09 47.83
N ALA A 53 -17.87 21.36 46.85
CA ALA A 53 -17.74 20.81 45.52
C ALA A 53 -16.42 21.26 44.84
N ASN A 54 -16.08 22.55 44.97
CA ASN A 54 -14.84 23.09 44.41
C ASN A 54 -13.60 22.49 45.10
N GLU A 55 -13.62 22.36 46.42
CA GLU A 55 -12.53 21.73 47.17
C GLU A 55 -12.36 20.25 46.78
N THR A 56 -13.45 19.52 46.60
CA THR A 56 -13.43 18.12 46.15
C THR A 56 -12.82 17.99 44.76
N ILE A 57 -13.18 18.87 43.83
CA ILE A 57 -12.59 18.90 42.48
C ILE A 57 -11.08 19.21 42.56
N ALA A 58 -10.68 20.17 43.38
CA ALA A 58 -9.28 20.51 43.58
C ALA A 58 -8.47 19.33 44.14
N GLN A 59 -9.01 18.62 45.13
CA GLN A 59 -8.39 17.41 45.68
C GLN A 59 -8.27 16.31 44.61
N ASN A 60 -9.33 16.05 43.84
CA ASN A 60 -9.29 15.09 42.74
C ASN A 60 -8.21 15.44 41.71
N ASN A 61 -8.12 16.71 41.31
CA ASN A 61 -7.08 17.18 40.39
C ASN A 61 -5.67 16.94 40.96
N LEU A 62 -5.46 17.19 42.26
CA LEU A 62 -4.19 16.91 42.93
C LEU A 62 -3.88 15.41 42.96
N THR A 63 -4.87 14.54 43.18
CA THR A 63 -4.64 13.08 43.18
C THR A 63 -4.19 12.55 41.82
N LEU A 64 -4.66 13.16 40.72
CA LEU A 64 -4.31 12.77 39.36
C LEU A 64 -2.94 13.30 38.90
N GLN A 65 -2.40 14.32 39.59
CA GLN A 65 -1.20 15.02 39.18
C GLN A 65 -0.02 14.07 38.95
N GLN A 66 0.26 13.17 39.91
CA GLN A 66 1.39 12.25 39.80
C GLN A 66 1.21 11.23 38.67
N GLN A 67 -0.01 10.72 38.49
CA GLN A 67 -0.29 9.77 37.40
C GLN A 67 -0.11 10.43 36.03
N LEU A 68 -0.54 11.68 35.87
CA LEU A 68 -0.34 12.45 34.64
C LEU A 68 1.14 12.74 34.37
N TYR A 69 1.93 13.04 35.40
CA TYR A 69 3.37 13.21 35.24
C TYR A 69 4.08 11.92 34.83
N ASN A 70 3.72 10.79 35.45
CA ASN A 70 4.27 9.49 35.09
C ASN A 70 3.91 9.13 33.65
N LEU A 71 2.63 9.24 33.28
CA LEU A 71 2.16 8.96 31.92
C LEU A 71 2.87 9.83 30.88
N ARG A 72 3.09 11.12 31.19
CA ARG A 72 3.83 12.04 30.32
C ARG A 72 5.29 11.61 30.15
N SER A 73 5.93 11.15 31.23
CA SER A 73 7.31 10.64 31.17
C SER A 73 7.38 9.36 30.34
N GLU A 74 6.54 8.38 30.62
CA GLU A 74 6.50 7.10 29.90
C GLU A 74 6.21 7.31 28.40
N THR A 75 5.29 8.22 28.07
CA THR A 75 4.99 8.57 26.68
C THR A 75 6.19 9.20 25.99
N LYS A 76 6.92 10.08 26.70
CA LYS A 76 8.14 10.70 26.18
C LYS A 76 9.24 9.64 25.95
N ASP A 77 9.46 8.76 26.91
CA ASP A 77 10.48 7.72 26.83
C ASP A 77 10.17 6.75 25.69
N ALA A 78 8.91 6.33 25.54
CA ALA A 78 8.46 5.48 24.43
C ALA A 78 8.62 6.18 23.07
N PHE A 79 8.33 7.49 22.99
CA PHE A 79 8.54 8.27 21.77
C PHE A 79 10.02 8.38 21.40
N ASP A 80 10.87 8.69 22.37
CA ASP A 80 12.32 8.80 22.17
C ASP A 80 12.93 7.44 21.75
N ASP A 81 12.45 6.34 22.35
CA ASP A 81 12.81 4.98 21.96
C ASP A 81 12.37 4.61 20.55
N ALA A 82 11.13 4.94 20.16
CA ALA A 82 10.63 4.74 18.81
C ALA A 82 11.46 5.53 17.78
N LYS A 83 11.83 6.78 18.09
CA LYS A 83 12.68 7.60 17.23
C LYS A 83 14.09 7.03 17.08
N ARG A 84 14.65 6.48 18.16
CA ARG A 84 15.95 5.78 18.12
C ARG A 84 15.88 4.52 17.26
N LEU A 85 14.81 3.73 17.39
CA LEU A 85 14.60 2.52 16.57
C LEU A 85 14.41 2.88 15.09
N GLU A 86 13.65 3.93 14.78
CA GLU A 86 13.48 4.44 13.40
C GLU A 86 14.83 4.80 12.77
N ALA A 87 15.70 5.51 13.51
CA ALA A 87 17.04 5.86 13.04
C ALA A 87 17.89 4.60 12.81
N ARG A 88 17.85 3.64 13.74
CA ARG A 88 18.61 2.39 13.62
C ARG A 88 18.11 1.51 12.48
N TRP A 89 16.81 1.51 12.20
CA TRP A 89 16.22 0.77 11.08
C TRP A 89 16.83 1.21 9.75
N LYS A 90 16.97 2.52 9.52
CA LYS A 90 17.59 3.06 8.29
C LYS A 90 19.03 2.59 8.10
N GLU A 91 19.80 2.49 9.19
CA GLU A 91 21.16 1.96 9.14
C GLU A 91 21.17 0.46 8.83
N LEU A 92 20.31 -0.32 9.51
CA LEU A 92 20.18 -1.75 9.29
C LEU A 92 19.72 -2.08 7.86
N GLU A 93 18.81 -1.30 7.30
CA GLU A 93 18.34 -1.45 5.92
C GLU A 93 19.48 -1.22 4.93
N LYS A 94 20.33 -0.21 5.18
CA LYS A 94 21.53 0.03 4.38
C LYS A 94 22.54 -1.12 4.51
N GLU A 95 22.84 -1.57 5.72
CA GLU A 95 23.72 -2.72 5.97
C GLU A 95 23.20 -3.98 5.27
N GLN A 96 21.89 -4.24 5.37
CA GLN A 96 21.23 -5.34 4.67
C GLN A 96 21.38 -5.20 3.16
N ARG A 97 21.10 -4.02 2.60
CA ARG A 97 21.25 -3.76 1.16
C ARG A 97 22.69 -4.03 0.69
N ASP A 98 23.70 -3.56 1.42
CA ASP A 98 25.11 -3.78 1.09
C ASP A 98 25.50 -5.28 1.13
N VAL A 99 24.95 -6.04 2.07
CA VAL A 99 25.14 -7.49 2.15
C VAL A 99 24.44 -8.19 0.99
N TYR A 100 23.17 -7.87 0.75
CA TYR A 100 22.32 -8.52 -0.25
C TYR A 100 22.74 -8.18 -1.68
N GLN A 101 23.32 -7.00 -1.91
CA GLN A 101 23.84 -6.57 -3.21
C GLN A 101 24.82 -7.60 -3.80
N ARG A 102 25.59 -8.31 -2.95
CA ARG A 102 26.55 -9.34 -3.39
C ARG A 102 25.92 -10.65 -3.81
N TYR A 103 24.65 -10.84 -3.48
CA TYR A 103 23.87 -12.04 -3.74
C TYR A 103 22.67 -11.75 -4.64
N THR A 104 22.53 -10.53 -5.18
CA THR A 104 21.50 -10.27 -6.16
C THR A 104 21.74 -11.12 -7.39
N PRO A 105 20.68 -11.53 -8.09
CA PRO A 105 20.83 -12.31 -9.32
C PRO A 105 21.73 -11.60 -10.34
N GLN A 106 21.67 -10.27 -10.46
CA GLN A 106 22.55 -9.51 -11.36
C GLN A 106 24.03 -9.57 -10.95
N PHE A 107 24.34 -9.42 -9.65
CA PHE A 107 25.72 -9.44 -9.17
C PHE A 107 26.33 -10.85 -9.26
N LEU A 108 25.54 -11.89 -8.95
CA LEU A 108 25.95 -13.29 -9.13
C LEU A 108 26.20 -13.60 -10.61
N LEU A 109 25.34 -13.12 -11.51
CA LEU A 109 25.52 -13.27 -12.95
C LEU A 109 26.78 -12.54 -13.44
N MET A 110 27.04 -11.32 -12.96
CA MET A 110 28.26 -10.57 -13.30
C MET A 110 29.51 -11.33 -12.85
N ARG A 111 29.53 -11.85 -11.61
CA ARG A 111 30.64 -12.68 -11.11
C ARG A 111 30.84 -13.94 -11.95
N LEU A 112 29.76 -14.59 -12.36
CA LEU A 112 29.82 -15.78 -13.21
C LEU A 112 30.39 -15.44 -14.59
N LYS A 113 29.94 -14.35 -15.23
CA LYS A 113 30.49 -13.85 -16.50
C LYS A 113 31.98 -13.54 -16.40
N HIS A 114 32.42 -12.81 -15.37
CA HIS A 114 33.83 -12.53 -15.12
C HIS A 114 34.66 -13.82 -14.94
N SER A 115 34.11 -14.82 -14.22
CA SER A 115 34.80 -16.10 -14.06
C SER A 115 34.94 -16.87 -15.39
N ILE A 116 33.98 -16.74 -16.31
CA ILE A 116 34.05 -17.35 -17.63
C ILE A 116 35.13 -16.68 -18.47
N THR A 117 35.15 -15.33 -18.53
CA THR A 117 36.18 -14.57 -19.25
C THR A 117 37.59 -14.88 -18.74
N ALA A 118 37.79 -14.88 -17.42
CA ALA A 118 39.09 -15.18 -16.84
C ALA A 118 39.58 -16.61 -17.16
N GLN A 119 38.67 -17.59 -17.24
CA GLN A 119 39.03 -18.95 -17.66
C GLN A 119 39.35 -19.02 -19.15
N ASP A 120 38.65 -18.28 -20.00
CA ASP A 120 38.92 -18.18 -21.43
C ASP A 120 40.31 -17.57 -21.68
N ASP A 121 40.61 -16.44 -21.04
CA ASP A 121 41.94 -15.79 -21.09
C ASP A 121 43.06 -16.74 -20.65
N ALA A 122 42.85 -17.51 -19.58
CA ALA A 122 43.82 -18.51 -19.13
C ALA A 122 44.02 -19.64 -20.15
N SER A 123 42.94 -20.07 -20.83
CA SER A 123 43.03 -21.08 -21.88
C SER A 123 43.78 -20.56 -23.11
N GLU A 124 43.56 -19.29 -23.45
CA GLU A 124 44.22 -18.62 -24.57
C GLU A 124 45.70 -18.38 -24.30
N ALA A 125 46.07 -18.03 -23.06
CA ALA A 125 47.46 -17.90 -22.64
C ALA A 125 48.25 -19.22 -22.75
N VAL A 126 47.63 -20.35 -22.41
CA VAL A 126 48.23 -21.69 -22.59
C VAL A 126 48.40 -21.99 -24.09
N ALA A 127 47.41 -21.67 -24.92
CA ALA A 127 47.50 -21.83 -26.37
C ALA A 127 48.59 -20.94 -27.00
N SER A 128 48.67 -19.67 -26.62
CA SER A 128 49.69 -18.74 -27.14
C SER A 128 51.10 -19.17 -26.72
N THR A 129 51.26 -19.67 -25.50
CA THR A 129 52.54 -20.17 -24.98
C THR A 129 53.00 -21.42 -25.75
N PHE A 130 52.07 -22.32 -26.07
CA PHE A 130 52.36 -23.50 -26.91
C PHE A 130 52.74 -23.10 -28.34
N VAL A 131 52.01 -22.18 -28.96
CA VAL A 131 52.32 -21.73 -30.33
C VAL A 131 53.67 -21.02 -30.38
N SER A 132 54.00 -20.19 -29.38
CA SER A 132 55.28 -19.48 -29.33
C SER A 132 56.47 -20.38 -28.95
N SER A 133 56.25 -21.53 -28.30
CA SER A 133 57.31 -22.50 -28.02
C SER A 133 57.60 -23.44 -29.20
N THR A 134 56.66 -23.59 -30.14
CA THR A 134 56.83 -24.44 -31.34
C THR A 134 57.77 -23.89 -32.42
N ASP A 135 58.34 -22.70 -32.25
CA ASP A 135 59.41 -22.17 -33.11
C ASP A 135 60.77 -22.90 -32.90
N ASN A 136 60.85 -23.87 -31.97
CA ASN A 136 61.97 -24.80 -31.82
C ASN A 136 61.62 -26.19 -32.41
N PRO A 137 62.45 -26.78 -33.31
CA PRO A 137 62.05 -27.93 -34.14
C PRO A 137 62.03 -29.30 -33.44
N VAL A 138 61.86 -29.35 -32.12
CA VAL A 138 61.76 -30.62 -31.35
C VAL A 138 60.71 -30.49 -30.24
N ALA A 139 59.47 -30.12 -30.57
CA ALA A 139 58.36 -30.41 -29.66
C ALA A 139 58.21 -31.94 -29.58
N ASN A 140 58.53 -32.53 -28.43
CA ASN A 140 58.40 -33.97 -28.28
C ASN A 140 56.92 -34.36 -28.18
N ASN A 141 56.53 -35.57 -28.58
CA ASN A 141 55.12 -36.01 -28.52
C ASN A 141 54.52 -35.91 -27.10
N SER A 142 55.33 -35.96 -26.04
CA SER A 142 54.86 -35.82 -24.66
C SER A 142 54.44 -34.38 -24.31
N GLU A 143 55.10 -33.36 -24.85
CA GLU A 143 54.75 -31.94 -24.65
C GLU A 143 53.44 -31.59 -25.35
N ILE A 144 53.21 -32.16 -26.54
CA ILE A 144 51.96 -32.03 -27.28
C ILE A 144 50.82 -32.69 -26.49
N ASP A 145 51.04 -33.91 -25.98
CA ASP A 145 50.04 -34.63 -25.19
C ASP A 145 49.71 -33.91 -23.87
N GLU A 146 50.71 -33.31 -23.22
CA GLU A 146 50.53 -32.52 -21.99
C GLU A 146 49.73 -31.23 -22.26
N PHE A 147 50.09 -30.48 -23.31
CA PHE A 147 49.31 -29.32 -23.76
C PHE A 147 47.86 -29.68 -24.07
N VAL A 148 47.63 -30.72 -24.88
CA VAL A 148 46.28 -31.16 -25.28
C VAL A 148 45.46 -31.55 -24.05
N LYS A 149 46.08 -32.21 -23.05
CA LYS A 149 45.43 -32.59 -21.81
C LYS A 149 45.05 -31.38 -20.96
N GLU A 150 45.94 -30.40 -20.82
CA GLU A 150 45.69 -29.18 -20.04
C GLU A 150 44.66 -28.27 -20.70
N PHE A 151 44.80 -28.02 -22.01
CA PHE A 151 43.87 -27.19 -22.78
C PHE A 151 42.45 -27.78 -22.81
N LYS A 152 42.32 -29.10 -23.01
CA LYS A 152 41.01 -29.78 -22.94
C LYS A 152 40.39 -29.68 -21.56
N LYS A 153 41.18 -29.76 -20.49
CA LYS A 153 40.68 -29.62 -19.11
C LYS A 153 40.13 -28.20 -18.87
N LEU A 154 40.85 -27.17 -19.31
CA LEU A 154 40.41 -25.77 -19.20
C LEU A 154 39.14 -25.50 -20.01
N ARG A 155 39.10 -25.91 -21.28
CA ARG A 155 37.92 -25.73 -22.15
C ARG A 155 36.69 -26.53 -21.69
N LYS A 156 36.88 -27.71 -21.09
CA LYS A 156 35.80 -28.49 -20.48
C LYS A 156 35.20 -27.77 -19.28
N ASN A 157 36.02 -27.17 -18.42
CA ASN A 157 35.54 -26.40 -17.27
C ASN A 157 34.74 -25.18 -17.72
N ILE A 158 35.22 -24.44 -18.74
CA ILE A 158 34.50 -23.31 -19.36
C ILE A 158 33.14 -23.76 -19.90
N SER A 159 33.09 -24.90 -20.60
CA SER A 159 31.85 -25.41 -21.18
C SER A 159 30.83 -25.81 -20.10
N GLN A 160 31.30 -26.37 -18.98
CA GLN A 160 30.45 -26.72 -17.83
C GLN A 160 29.94 -25.48 -17.09
N THR A 161 30.77 -24.47 -16.86
CA THR A 161 30.35 -23.20 -16.21
C THR A 161 29.45 -22.36 -17.10
N ALA A 162 29.70 -22.31 -18.42
CA ALA A 162 28.83 -21.64 -19.39
C ALA A 162 27.45 -22.29 -19.49
N SER A 163 27.37 -23.64 -19.46
CA SER A 163 26.09 -24.37 -19.47
C SER A 163 25.24 -24.08 -18.23
N LEU A 164 25.88 -23.96 -17.06
CA LEU A 164 25.21 -23.56 -15.81
C LEU A 164 24.74 -22.10 -15.86
N ALA A 165 25.49 -21.22 -16.54
CA ALA A 165 25.12 -19.80 -16.72
C ALA A 165 23.91 -19.61 -17.65
N SER A 166 23.78 -20.42 -18.70
CA SER A 166 22.62 -20.38 -19.61
C SER A 166 21.30 -20.82 -18.94
N LEU A 167 21.36 -21.61 -17.86
CA LEU A 167 20.21 -21.98 -17.03
C LEU A 167 19.82 -20.90 -16.00
N LEU A 168 20.64 -19.86 -15.83
CA LEU A 168 20.44 -18.74 -14.90
C LEU A 168 20.19 -17.43 -15.64
N SER A 169 19.53 -17.48 -16.79
CA SER A 169 18.95 -16.28 -17.40
C SER A 169 17.77 -15.84 -16.52
N VAL A 170 18.08 -15.15 -15.42
CA VAL A 170 17.16 -14.22 -14.77
C VAL A 170 17.07 -13.01 -15.69
N THR A 171 16.26 -13.12 -16.74
CA THR A 171 15.72 -11.92 -17.37
C THR A 171 14.96 -11.19 -16.26
N SER A 172 15.34 -9.93 -15.99
CA SER A 172 14.42 -9.03 -15.32
C SER A 172 13.14 -9.07 -16.16
N ALA A 173 12.04 -9.41 -15.51
CA ALA A 173 10.85 -9.95 -16.14
C ALA A 173 9.60 -9.23 -15.62
N HIS A 174 9.82 -7.98 -15.26
CA HIS A 174 8.95 -7.15 -14.46
C HIS A 174 8.13 -6.22 -15.37
N THR A 175 7.17 -5.48 -14.83
CA THR A 175 6.27 -4.66 -15.65
C THR A 175 5.73 -3.47 -14.87
N ILE A 176 5.31 -2.42 -15.59
CA ILE A 176 4.75 -1.20 -15.03
C ILE A 176 3.52 -0.80 -15.85
N PHE A 177 2.39 -0.52 -15.20
CA PHE A 177 1.24 0.13 -15.83
C PHE A 177 1.53 1.63 -15.97
N GLN A 178 1.58 2.11 -17.22
CA GLN A 178 2.14 3.43 -17.50
C GLN A 178 1.33 4.28 -18.49
N GLU A 179 0.30 3.72 -19.12
CA GLU A 179 -0.55 4.41 -20.09
C GLU A 179 -2.02 4.01 -19.95
N LEU A 180 -2.93 4.98 -19.98
CA LEU A 180 -4.37 4.76 -19.90
C LEU A 180 -5.07 5.33 -21.14
N TYR A 181 -6.00 4.57 -21.71
CA TYR A 181 -6.84 5.01 -22.82
C TYR A 181 -8.29 5.09 -22.36
N VAL A 182 -9.02 6.11 -22.81
CA VAL A 182 -10.45 6.28 -22.55
C VAL A 182 -11.19 6.24 -23.87
N ASN A 183 -12.07 5.26 -24.07
CA ASN A 183 -12.77 4.99 -25.33
C ASN A 183 -11.81 4.95 -26.54
N GLY A 184 -10.63 4.35 -26.35
CA GLY A 184 -9.58 4.23 -27.36
C GLY A 184 -8.72 5.49 -27.56
N VAL A 185 -8.95 6.57 -26.81
CA VAL A 185 -8.11 7.78 -26.85
C VAL A 185 -7.03 7.71 -25.77
N ASP A 186 -5.78 7.72 -26.20
CA ASP A 186 -4.60 7.81 -25.33
C ASP A 186 -4.63 9.09 -24.48
N GLN A 187 -4.44 8.95 -23.17
CA GLN A 187 -4.38 10.07 -22.23
C GLN A 187 -2.95 10.63 -22.03
N GLY A 188 -1.95 9.99 -22.63
CA GLY A 188 -0.56 10.38 -22.60
C GLY A 188 0.28 9.49 -21.67
N HIS A 189 1.51 9.24 -22.09
CA HIS A 189 2.50 8.47 -21.34
C HIS A 189 2.72 9.05 -19.93
N LEU A 190 2.64 8.18 -18.91
CA LEU A 190 2.71 8.47 -17.46
C LEU A 190 1.66 9.49 -16.95
N THR A 191 0.73 9.92 -17.80
CA THR A 191 -0.21 10.98 -17.46
C THR A 191 -1.29 10.45 -16.55
N GLY A 192 -1.47 11.07 -15.39
CA GLY A 192 -2.46 10.69 -14.41
C GLY A 192 -2.18 9.37 -13.69
N ILE A 193 -1.00 8.78 -13.82
CA ILE A 193 -0.64 7.49 -13.18
C ILE A 193 0.51 7.71 -12.20
N ARG A 194 0.42 7.08 -11.03
CA ARG A 194 1.50 7.06 -10.02
C ARG A 194 2.44 5.89 -10.32
N VAL A 195 3.42 6.15 -11.18
CA VAL A 195 4.36 5.12 -11.68
C VAL A 195 5.65 5.07 -10.84
N PRO A 196 6.20 3.88 -10.53
CA PRO A 196 7.52 3.72 -9.93
C PRO A 196 8.65 3.86 -10.97
N ASP A 197 9.86 4.26 -10.54
CA ASP A 197 11.06 4.23 -11.40
C ASP A 197 11.66 2.82 -11.58
N TYR A 198 11.27 1.89 -10.71
CA TYR A 198 11.72 0.50 -10.71
C TYR A 198 10.52 -0.42 -10.93
N ASP A 199 10.69 -1.39 -11.82
CA ASP A 199 9.68 -2.34 -12.27
C ASP A 199 9.44 -3.49 -11.27
N GLY A 200 10.27 -3.61 -10.23
CA GLY A 200 10.19 -4.70 -9.26
C GLY A 200 8.84 -4.84 -8.56
N PRO A 201 8.51 -6.04 -8.06
CA PRO A 201 7.19 -6.31 -7.50
C PRO A 201 7.13 -5.93 -6.02
N ILE A 202 5.91 -5.66 -5.55
CA ILE A 202 5.58 -5.79 -4.14
C ILE A 202 5.36 -7.27 -3.84
N THR A 203 5.85 -7.76 -2.69
CA THR A 203 5.70 -9.17 -2.29
C THR A 203 5.11 -9.35 -0.89
N ASP A 204 5.13 -8.30 -0.06
CA ASP A 204 4.51 -8.28 1.26
C ASP A 204 3.08 -7.75 1.15
N VAL A 205 2.10 -8.66 1.30
CA VAL A 205 0.67 -8.32 1.22
C VAL A 205 0.16 -7.53 2.43
N THR A 206 0.99 -7.37 3.46
CA THR A 206 0.66 -6.57 4.65
C THR A 206 1.16 -5.12 4.58
N SER A 207 1.98 -4.80 3.57
CA SER A 207 2.53 -3.46 3.37
C SER A 207 1.50 -2.48 2.77
N ASN A 208 1.63 -1.20 3.11
CA ASN A 208 0.91 -0.13 2.43
C ASN A 208 1.35 0.04 0.96
N ASP A 209 2.53 -0.45 0.59
CA ASP A 209 3.02 -0.41 -0.80
C ASP A 209 2.14 -1.27 -1.73
N LEU A 210 1.37 -2.23 -1.19
CA LEU A 210 0.41 -3.04 -1.94
C LEU A 210 -0.77 -2.22 -2.52
N ILE A 211 -1.03 -1.02 -1.97
CA ILE A 211 -2.18 -0.20 -2.34
C ILE A 211 -2.01 0.33 -3.77
N CYS A 212 -0.91 1.04 -4.04
CA CYS A 212 -0.66 1.75 -5.29
C CYS A 212 0.82 1.71 -5.73
N ASN A 213 1.56 0.65 -5.38
CA ASN A 213 3.02 0.65 -5.36
C ASN A 213 3.59 1.68 -4.36
N GLY A 214 4.90 1.92 -4.41
CA GLY A 214 5.58 2.91 -3.61
C GLY A 214 6.59 2.30 -2.65
N GLY A 215 7.05 3.10 -1.68
CA GLY A 215 7.95 2.66 -0.61
C GLY A 215 9.26 2.09 -1.13
N ILE A 216 9.35 0.75 -1.16
CA ILE A 216 10.51 0.02 -1.71
C ILE A 216 10.76 0.29 -3.20
N ASN A 217 9.70 0.71 -3.92
CA ASN A 217 9.72 1.14 -5.32
C ASN A 217 9.36 2.65 -5.38
N PRO A 218 10.34 3.56 -5.25
CA PRO A 218 10.05 5.00 -5.26
C PRO A 218 9.35 5.44 -6.55
N TYR A 219 8.35 6.32 -6.41
CA TYR A 219 7.66 6.90 -7.56
C TYR A 219 8.58 7.76 -8.41
N HIS A 220 8.34 7.73 -9.72
CA HIS A 220 8.88 8.69 -10.66
C HIS A 220 8.53 10.12 -10.22
N THR A 221 9.50 11.02 -10.30
CA THR A 221 9.34 12.41 -9.85
C THR A 221 9.48 13.41 -11.00
N PRO A 222 8.58 14.41 -11.09
CA PRO A 222 7.42 14.64 -10.22
C PRO A 222 6.28 13.63 -10.46
N ILE A 223 5.55 13.28 -9.39
CA ILE A 223 4.33 12.47 -9.50
C ILE A 223 3.30 13.26 -10.32
N SER A 224 2.66 12.60 -11.29
CA SER A 224 1.66 13.23 -12.15
C SER A 224 0.54 13.88 -11.34
N GLN A 225 0.22 15.14 -11.65
CA GLN A 225 -0.88 15.89 -11.03
C GLN A 225 -2.13 15.91 -11.92
N ALA A 226 -2.12 15.18 -13.05
CA ALA A 226 -3.26 15.08 -13.93
C ALA A 226 -4.35 14.17 -13.32
N VAL A 227 -5.61 14.53 -13.55
CA VAL A 227 -6.77 13.70 -13.24
C VAL A 227 -7.52 13.46 -14.55
N ILE A 228 -7.68 12.20 -14.93
CA ILE A 228 -8.24 11.80 -16.22
C ILE A 228 -9.77 11.75 -16.12
N ASP A 229 -10.47 12.49 -16.97
CA ASP A 229 -11.94 12.45 -17.03
C ASP A 229 -12.43 11.18 -17.76
N ILE A 230 -13.26 10.39 -17.09
CA ILE A 230 -13.78 9.13 -17.62
C ILE A 230 -15.31 9.12 -17.49
N PRO A 231 -16.07 9.08 -18.60
CA PRO A 231 -17.50 8.87 -18.52
C PRO A 231 -17.82 7.50 -17.89
N ALA A 232 -18.77 7.44 -16.98
CA ALA A 232 -19.27 6.18 -16.47
C ALA A 232 -19.85 5.34 -17.63
N GLY A 233 -19.55 4.04 -17.67
CA GLY A 233 -19.85 3.17 -18.82
C GLY A 233 -18.81 3.20 -19.94
N ALA A 234 -17.78 4.05 -19.86
CA ALA A 234 -16.69 4.06 -20.85
C ALA A 234 -15.86 2.77 -20.77
N GLN A 235 -15.26 2.40 -21.91
CA GLN A 235 -14.18 1.41 -21.92
C GLN A 235 -12.86 2.12 -21.63
N VAL A 236 -12.07 1.53 -20.74
CA VAL A 236 -10.71 1.97 -20.44
C VAL A 236 -9.73 0.88 -20.82
N THR A 237 -8.54 1.26 -21.28
CA THR A 237 -7.45 0.31 -21.54
C THR A 237 -6.25 0.70 -20.72
N ALA A 238 -5.76 -0.19 -19.87
CA ALA A 238 -4.50 -0.05 -19.18
C ALA A 238 -3.38 -0.70 -20.03
N GLU A 239 -2.29 0.02 -20.21
CA GLU A 239 -1.13 -0.41 -20.98
C GLU A 239 0.11 -0.54 -20.09
N TRP A 240 0.72 -1.73 -20.19
CA TRP A 240 1.80 -2.22 -19.37
C TRP A 240 3.05 -2.45 -20.22
N HIS A 241 4.23 -2.16 -19.67
CA HIS A 241 5.51 -2.41 -20.34
C HIS A 241 6.61 -2.78 -19.37
N HIS A 242 7.68 -3.39 -19.89
CA HIS A 242 8.79 -3.86 -19.06
C HIS A 242 9.56 -2.71 -18.41
N THR A 243 9.70 -1.57 -19.11
CA THR A 243 10.38 -0.38 -18.59
C THR A 243 9.52 0.86 -18.76
N LEU A 244 9.87 1.93 -18.03
CA LEU A 244 9.24 3.24 -18.13
C LEU A 244 9.35 3.92 -19.51
N ASN A 245 10.04 3.35 -20.50
CA ASN A 245 10.26 4.02 -21.79
C ASN A 245 9.14 3.80 -22.81
N GLY A 246 8.03 3.18 -22.43
CA GLY A 246 7.00 2.79 -23.40
C GLY A 246 7.21 1.40 -23.97
N ALA A 247 6.43 1.10 -25.01
CA ALA A 247 6.58 -0.10 -25.83
C ALA A 247 7.96 -0.18 -26.48
N ASP A 248 8.63 -1.34 -26.30
CA ASP A 248 9.90 -1.63 -26.96
C ASP A 248 9.80 -2.96 -27.73
N PRO A 249 9.53 -2.91 -29.04
CA PRO A 249 9.46 -4.11 -29.88
C PRO A 249 10.79 -4.88 -29.98
N SER A 250 11.92 -4.29 -29.56
CA SER A 250 13.23 -4.95 -29.54
C SER A 250 13.50 -5.69 -28.24
N ASP A 251 12.68 -5.45 -27.21
CA ASP A 251 12.75 -6.13 -25.93
C ASP A 251 11.88 -7.40 -25.95
N PRO A 252 12.48 -8.60 -25.89
CA PRO A 252 11.72 -9.85 -25.88
C PRO A 252 10.89 -10.06 -24.60
N ALA A 253 11.11 -9.25 -23.56
CA ALA A 253 10.35 -9.26 -22.33
C ALA A 253 9.28 -8.15 -22.27
N ASP A 254 9.11 -7.32 -23.31
CA ASP A 254 8.02 -6.34 -23.36
C ASP A 254 6.70 -7.01 -23.80
N PRO A 255 5.57 -6.83 -23.09
CA PRO A 255 5.32 -5.97 -21.92
C PRO A 255 5.73 -6.56 -20.56
N ILE A 256 5.87 -7.88 -20.50
CA ILE A 256 6.32 -8.67 -19.36
C ILE A 256 6.87 -10.00 -19.88
N ASP A 257 7.83 -10.61 -19.18
CA ASP A 257 8.35 -11.92 -19.56
C ASP A 257 7.25 -13.00 -19.50
N SER A 258 7.23 -13.88 -20.49
CA SER A 258 6.22 -14.94 -20.61
C SER A 258 6.16 -15.90 -19.41
N SER A 259 7.19 -15.98 -18.58
CA SER A 259 7.19 -16.79 -17.35
C SER A 259 6.25 -16.27 -16.27
N HIS A 260 5.86 -14.99 -16.29
CA HIS A 260 5.09 -14.32 -15.24
C HIS A 260 3.58 -14.61 -15.31
N LYS A 261 3.23 -15.90 -15.44
CA LYS A 261 1.84 -16.36 -15.50
C LYS A 261 1.05 -15.89 -14.29
N GLY A 262 -0.15 -15.39 -14.54
CA GLY A 262 -1.05 -14.97 -13.48
C GLY A 262 -2.21 -14.10 -13.95
N PRO A 263 -3.06 -13.65 -13.01
CA PRO A 263 -4.24 -12.84 -13.30
C PRO A 263 -3.91 -11.37 -13.50
N VAL A 264 -4.87 -10.65 -14.10
CA VAL A 264 -4.94 -9.19 -14.13
C VAL A 264 -6.26 -8.75 -13.50
N LEU A 265 -6.21 -7.77 -12.61
CA LEU A 265 -7.38 -7.27 -11.86
C LEU A 265 -7.44 -5.74 -11.93
N ALA A 266 -8.64 -5.18 -11.81
CA ALA A 266 -8.80 -3.74 -11.62
C ALA A 266 -9.81 -3.42 -10.52
N TYR A 267 -9.49 -2.39 -9.73
CA TYR A 267 -10.27 -1.91 -8.60
C TYR A 267 -10.46 -0.41 -8.67
N LEU A 268 -11.57 0.06 -8.11
CA LEU A 268 -11.82 1.48 -7.88
C LEU A 268 -11.94 1.75 -6.38
N ALA A 269 -11.42 2.89 -5.95
CA ALA A 269 -11.72 3.44 -4.63
C ALA A 269 -12.07 4.93 -4.77
N LYS A 270 -13.19 5.32 -4.17
CA LYS A 270 -13.58 6.73 -4.13
C LYS A 270 -12.64 7.51 -3.22
N ILE A 271 -12.21 8.68 -3.66
CA ILE A 271 -11.23 9.51 -2.93
C ILE A 271 -11.65 10.98 -2.95
N PRO A 272 -11.38 11.78 -1.89
CA PRO A 272 -11.68 13.21 -1.89
C PRO A 272 -10.93 13.97 -2.97
N ASP A 273 -9.65 13.65 -3.15
CA ASP A 273 -8.76 14.24 -4.16
C ASP A 273 -7.83 13.16 -4.70
N ALA A 274 -7.93 12.85 -5.99
CA ALA A 274 -7.15 11.81 -6.66
C ALA A 274 -5.66 12.17 -6.75
N THR A 275 -5.26 13.40 -6.47
CA THR A 275 -3.86 13.84 -6.42
C THR A 275 -3.28 13.80 -4.99
N GLN A 276 -4.09 13.53 -3.96
CA GLN A 276 -3.61 13.48 -2.58
C GLN A 276 -2.60 12.34 -2.36
N THR A 277 -1.62 12.55 -1.48
CA THR A 277 -0.54 11.58 -1.27
C THR A 277 -0.96 10.36 -0.45
N ASP A 278 -1.80 10.54 0.57
CA ASP A 278 -2.26 9.45 1.43
C ASP A 278 -3.39 8.66 0.78
N VAL A 279 -3.17 7.36 0.58
CA VAL A 279 -4.12 6.41 -0.02
C VAL A 279 -4.56 5.30 0.93
N THR A 280 -4.18 5.42 2.20
CA THR A 280 -4.54 4.43 3.23
C THR A 280 -6.00 4.57 3.65
N GLY A 281 -6.59 3.46 4.10
CA GLY A 281 -7.98 3.44 4.61
C GLY A 281 -9.08 3.57 3.56
N LEU A 282 -8.72 3.71 2.28
CA LEU A 282 -9.68 3.74 1.17
C LEU A 282 -10.42 2.40 1.03
N GLN A 283 -11.66 2.48 0.54
CA GLN A 283 -12.55 1.34 0.34
C GLN A 283 -12.57 0.96 -1.14
N TRP A 284 -11.97 -0.20 -1.45
CA TRP A 284 -11.75 -0.68 -2.81
C TRP A 284 -12.82 -1.67 -3.22
N PHE A 285 -13.36 -1.55 -4.42
CA PHE A 285 -14.23 -2.56 -5.02
C PHE A 285 -13.68 -2.99 -6.38
N LYS A 286 -13.78 -4.29 -6.66
CA LYS A 286 -13.29 -4.86 -7.91
C LYS A 286 -14.24 -4.51 -9.04
N ILE A 287 -13.69 -4.15 -10.20
CA ILE A 287 -14.47 -3.85 -11.43
C ILE A 287 -14.11 -4.77 -12.60
N TYR A 288 -12.97 -5.45 -12.51
CA TYR A 288 -12.50 -6.36 -13.55
C TYR A 288 -11.59 -7.42 -12.96
N HIS A 289 -11.65 -8.62 -13.53
CA HIS A 289 -10.62 -9.64 -13.40
C HIS A 289 -10.55 -10.49 -14.66
N ASP A 290 -9.35 -10.94 -14.97
CA ASP A 290 -9.09 -12.03 -15.91
C ASP A 290 -8.08 -12.97 -15.25
N GLY A 291 -8.41 -14.25 -15.24
CA GLY A 291 -7.69 -15.28 -14.50
C GLY A 291 -7.02 -16.29 -15.42
N TYR A 292 -7.14 -17.56 -15.05
CA TYR A 292 -6.76 -18.68 -15.89
C TYR A 292 -8.00 -19.23 -16.60
N ASP A 293 -7.94 -19.32 -17.92
CA ASP A 293 -9.02 -19.87 -18.75
C ASP A 293 -8.44 -20.81 -19.82
N GLY A 294 -8.83 -22.08 -19.78
CA GLY A 294 -8.58 -23.04 -20.87
C GLY A 294 -7.11 -23.23 -21.28
N GLY A 295 -6.15 -23.03 -20.37
CA GLY A 295 -4.72 -23.09 -20.71
C GLY A 295 -4.02 -21.74 -20.83
N THR A 296 -4.77 -20.65 -20.78
CA THR A 296 -4.29 -19.29 -21.04
C THR A 296 -4.46 -18.44 -19.79
N TRP A 297 -3.39 -17.78 -19.34
CA TRP A 297 -3.46 -16.78 -18.29
C TRP A 297 -3.76 -15.39 -18.86
N ALA A 298 -4.29 -14.48 -18.03
CA ALA A 298 -4.44 -13.07 -18.40
C ALA A 298 -3.13 -12.45 -18.93
N VAL A 299 -1.98 -12.81 -18.34
CA VAL A 299 -0.67 -12.38 -18.83
C VAL A 299 -0.37 -12.85 -20.26
N ASP A 300 -0.82 -14.02 -20.67
CA ASP A 300 -0.65 -14.48 -22.06
C ASP A 300 -1.42 -13.58 -23.03
N LYS A 301 -2.64 -13.20 -22.66
CA LYS A 301 -3.48 -12.28 -23.43
C LYS A 301 -2.86 -10.88 -23.46
N LEU A 302 -2.30 -10.41 -22.33
CA LEU A 302 -1.62 -9.12 -22.22
C LEU A 302 -0.41 -9.04 -23.17
N ILE A 303 0.44 -10.08 -23.18
CA ILE A 303 1.59 -10.17 -24.09
C ILE A 303 1.12 -10.18 -25.55
N SER A 304 0.13 -11.02 -25.87
CA SER A 304 -0.46 -11.09 -27.22
C SER A 304 -1.03 -9.74 -27.68
N ASN A 305 -1.60 -8.98 -26.75
CA ASN A 305 -2.18 -7.66 -27.00
C ASN A 305 -1.20 -6.51 -26.74
N LYS A 306 0.12 -6.77 -26.77
CA LYS A 306 1.18 -5.75 -26.68
C LYS A 306 1.03 -4.83 -25.45
N GLY A 307 0.79 -5.43 -24.29
CA GLY A 307 0.69 -4.71 -23.02
C GLY A 307 -0.70 -4.17 -22.69
N LYS A 308 -1.69 -4.32 -23.58
CA LYS A 308 -3.00 -3.70 -23.42
C LYS A 308 -4.04 -4.65 -22.79
N VAL A 309 -4.74 -4.18 -21.77
CA VAL A 309 -5.92 -4.84 -21.19
C VAL A 309 -7.08 -3.86 -21.10
N THR A 310 -8.24 -4.24 -21.66
CA THR A 310 -9.41 -3.36 -21.77
C THR A 310 -10.56 -3.87 -20.91
N PHE A 311 -11.19 -2.96 -20.17
CA PHE A 311 -12.34 -3.24 -19.31
C PHE A 311 -13.27 -2.04 -19.18
N GLY A 312 -14.51 -2.27 -18.74
CA GLY A 312 -15.52 -1.23 -18.59
C GLY A 312 -15.49 -0.54 -17.22
N ILE A 313 -15.78 0.76 -17.20
CA ILE A 313 -16.11 1.48 -15.97
C ILE A 313 -17.61 1.32 -15.69
N PRO A 314 -18.05 0.88 -14.50
CA PRO A 314 -19.47 0.73 -14.22
C PRO A 314 -20.25 2.04 -14.41
N SER A 315 -21.42 1.99 -15.03
CA SER A 315 -22.28 3.18 -15.24
C SER A 315 -23.04 3.61 -13.97
N CYS A 316 -23.20 2.69 -13.01
CA CYS A 316 -24.03 2.85 -11.83
C CYS A 316 -23.33 3.40 -10.59
N ILE A 317 -22.01 3.59 -10.63
CA ILE A 317 -21.26 4.18 -9.51
C ILE A 317 -21.42 5.69 -9.49
N ALA A 318 -21.16 6.30 -8.33
CA ALA A 318 -21.30 7.75 -8.17
C ALA A 318 -20.24 8.50 -9.00
N SER A 319 -20.61 9.65 -9.55
CA SER A 319 -19.64 10.56 -10.15
C SER A 319 -18.64 11.10 -9.11
N GLY A 320 -17.49 11.60 -9.56
CA GLY A 320 -16.44 12.24 -8.77
C GLY A 320 -15.09 11.54 -8.87
N GLN A 321 -14.16 11.87 -7.97
CA GLN A 321 -12.78 11.39 -8.06
C GLN A 321 -12.60 9.99 -7.47
N TYR A 322 -11.77 9.19 -8.15
CA TYR A 322 -11.41 7.83 -7.78
C TYR A 322 -9.92 7.59 -8.04
N LEU A 323 -9.36 6.60 -7.34
CA LEU A 323 -8.18 5.89 -7.81
C LEU A 323 -8.59 4.61 -8.54
N LEU A 324 -8.01 4.38 -9.70
CA LEU A 324 -8.10 3.14 -10.46
C LEU A 324 -6.80 2.36 -10.27
N ARG A 325 -6.87 1.29 -9.48
CA ARG A 325 -5.76 0.37 -9.22
C ARG A 325 -5.85 -0.77 -10.23
N VAL A 326 -4.90 -0.87 -11.13
CA VAL A 326 -4.78 -2.01 -12.06
C VAL A 326 -3.60 -2.85 -11.61
N GLU A 327 -3.79 -4.16 -11.51
CA GLU A 327 -2.83 -5.07 -10.93
C GLU A 327 -2.60 -6.30 -11.80
N LEU A 328 -1.36 -6.73 -11.89
CA LEU A 328 -0.92 -8.02 -12.39
C LEU A 328 -0.25 -8.78 -11.24
N ILE A 329 -0.59 -10.07 -11.07
CA ILE A 329 0.02 -10.91 -10.04
C ILE A 329 0.77 -12.05 -10.70
N ALA A 330 2.10 -12.06 -10.68
CA ALA A 330 2.88 -13.16 -11.23
C ALA A 330 3.03 -14.30 -10.21
N LEU A 331 2.69 -15.52 -10.62
CA LEU A 331 2.58 -16.69 -9.75
C LEU A 331 3.71 -17.72 -9.92
N HIS A 332 4.69 -17.46 -10.79
CA HIS A 332 5.77 -18.39 -11.09
C HIS A 332 6.61 -18.81 -9.87
N ALA A 333 6.69 -17.95 -8.84
CA ALA A 333 7.37 -18.21 -7.58
C ALA A 333 6.42 -18.33 -6.37
N ALA A 334 5.10 -18.44 -6.60
CA ALA A 334 4.08 -18.38 -5.54
C ALA A 334 3.90 -19.69 -4.75
N SER A 335 4.78 -20.68 -4.90
CA SER A 335 4.71 -21.95 -4.16
C SER A 335 4.98 -21.81 -2.66
N SER A 336 5.58 -20.70 -2.23
CA SER A 336 5.76 -20.31 -0.84
C SER A 336 5.50 -18.81 -0.65
N TYR A 337 5.21 -18.39 0.58
CA TYR A 337 5.12 -16.97 0.94
C TYR A 337 6.35 -16.51 1.75
N PRO A 338 6.95 -15.33 1.43
CA PRO A 338 6.68 -14.52 0.24
C PRO A 338 7.10 -15.24 -1.05
N GLY A 339 6.44 -14.94 -2.17
CA GLY A 339 6.74 -15.59 -3.45
C GLY A 339 5.90 -15.10 -4.63
N ALA A 340 4.59 -14.90 -4.42
CA ALA A 340 3.77 -14.17 -5.40
C ALA A 340 4.30 -12.73 -5.57
N GLN A 341 4.33 -12.25 -6.81
CA GLN A 341 4.86 -10.95 -7.18
C GLN A 341 3.72 -10.06 -7.68
N PHE A 342 3.48 -8.96 -7.00
CA PHE A 342 2.37 -8.06 -7.27
C PHE A 342 2.89 -6.78 -7.93
N TYR A 343 2.37 -6.47 -9.11
CA TYR A 343 2.65 -5.25 -9.88
C TYR A 343 1.35 -4.47 -9.93
N MET A 344 1.32 -3.27 -9.36
CA MET A 344 0.12 -2.44 -9.40
C MET A 344 0.48 -0.97 -9.43
N GLU A 345 -0.22 -0.21 -10.25
CA GLU A 345 -0.16 1.26 -10.23
C GLU A 345 -1.58 1.82 -10.09
N CYS A 346 -1.66 3.05 -9.60
CA CYS A 346 -2.93 3.76 -9.44
C CYS A 346 -3.01 4.94 -10.42
N ALA A 347 -4.04 4.90 -11.26
CA ALA A 347 -4.45 6.04 -12.08
C ALA A 347 -5.41 6.96 -11.30
N GLN A 348 -5.25 8.26 -11.51
CA GLN A 348 -6.01 9.35 -10.90
C GLN A 348 -7.13 9.73 -11.87
N ILE A 349 -8.37 9.42 -11.53
CA ILE A 349 -9.50 9.56 -12.46
C ILE A 349 -10.65 10.36 -11.85
N ASN A 350 -11.42 11.02 -12.70
CA ASN A 350 -12.67 11.67 -12.36
C ASN A 350 -13.81 11.05 -13.19
N ILE A 351 -14.70 10.34 -12.51
CA ILE A 351 -15.83 9.67 -13.15
C ILE A 351 -16.97 10.66 -13.34
N THR A 352 -17.47 10.79 -14.57
CA THR A 352 -18.57 11.71 -14.92
C THR A 352 -19.81 10.96 -15.37
N GLY A 353 -21.00 11.47 -15.06
CA GLY A 353 -22.27 10.92 -15.55
C GLY A 353 -22.70 9.59 -14.91
N GLY A 354 -22.03 9.13 -13.86
CA GLY A 354 -22.41 7.92 -13.12
C GLY A 354 -23.67 8.14 -12.28
N SER A 355 -24.59 7.15 -12.27
CA SER A 355 -25.90 7.30 -11.62
C SER A 355 -25.84 7.28 -10.09
N GLY A 356 -24.78 6.71 -9.50
CA GLY A 356 -24.67 6.51 -8.05
C GLY A 356 -25.73 5.57 -7.45
N SER A 357 -26.37 4.74 -8.28
CA SER A 357 -27.44 3.84 -7.84
C SER A 357 -26.93 2.54 -7.21
N ALA A 358 -25.66 2.21 -7.36
CA ALA A 358 -25.04 1.02 -6.76
C ALA A 358 -24.16 1.39 -5.55
N SER A 359 -24.09 0.48 -4.59
CA SER A 359 -23.16 0.54 -3.45
C SER A 359 -22.36 -0.76 -3.39
N PRO A 360 -21.28 -0.91 -4.19
CA PRO A 360 -20.48 -2.12 -4.25
C PRO A 360 -19.95 -2.52 -2.87
N ALA A 361 -19.87 -3.82 -2.60
CA ALA A 361 -19.11 -4.32 -1.45
C ALA A 361 -17.64 -3.92 -1.59
N THR A 362 -17.01 -3.53 -0.49
CA THR A 362 -15.63 -3.03 -0.49
C THR A 362 -14.69 -3.87 0.36
N VAL A 363 -13.40 -3.76 0.06
CA VAL A 363 -12.29 -4.35 0.80
C VAL A 363 -11.21 -3.31 1.06
N SER A 364 -10.29 -3.63 1.96
CA SER A 364 -9.14 -2.78 2.31
C SER A 364 -7.86 -3.32 1.69
N PHE A 365 -7.00 -2.43 1.21
CA PHE A 365 -5.59 -2.73 0.96
C PHE A 365 -4.73 -1.92 1.94
N PRO A 366 -3.75 -2.55 2.63
CA PRO A 366 -3.61 -4.00 2.83
C PRO A 366 -4.81 -4.61 3.58
N GLY A 367 -5.00 -5.94 3.46
CA GLY A 367 -6.04 -6.71 4.17
C GLY A 367 -6.85 -7.65 3.29
N ALA A 368 -7.15 -7.26 2.05
CA ALA A 368 -7.90 -8.09 1.10
C ALA A 368 -7.11 -9.34 0.67
N TYR A 369 -5.78 -9.23 0.60
CA TYR A 369 -4.88 -10.37 0.38
C TYR A 369 -4.34 -10.88 1.71
N LYS A 370 -4.35 -12.22 1.87
CA LYS A 370 -3.88 -12.91 3.07
C LYS A 370 -2.73 -13.85 2.69
N ALA A 371 -1.70 -13.90 3.52
CA ALA A 371 -0.71 -14.98 3.42
C ALA A 371 -1.38 -16.29 3.86
N ALA A 372 -1.39 -17.31 3.01
CA ALA A 372 -1.87 -18.63 3.41
C ALA A 372 -0.96 -19.18 4.53
N SER A 373 -1.54 -19.55 5.68
CA SER A 373 -0.80 -20.29 6.70
C SER A 373 -0.44 -21.68 6.15
N ALA A 374 0.74 -22.19 6.48
CA ALA A 374 1.35 -23.41 5.94
C ALA A 374 0.57 -24.74 6.20
N ALA A 375 -0.70 -24.70 6.59
CA ALA A 375 -1.48 -25.87 6.99
C ALA A 375 -2.27 -26.56 5.86
N THR A 376 -2.27 -26.04 4.63
CA THR A 376 -2.95 -26.70 3.49
C THR A 376 -2.25 -26.36 2.17
N PRO A 377 -1.51 -27.31 1.56
CA PRO A 377 -0.89 -27.13 0.25
C PRO A 377 -1.94 -27.42 -0.84
N SER A 378 -2.79 -26.45 -1.13
CA SER A 378 -3.64 -26.46 -2.32
C SER A 378 -3.82 -25.01 -2.78
N LEU A 379 -2.90 -24.55 -3.63
CA LEU A 379 -3.08 -23.32 -4.40
C LEU A 379 -4.04 -23.63 -5.54
N ASP A 380 -5.33 -23.61 -5.23
CA ASP A 380 -6.34 -23.37 -6.26
C ASP A 380 -6.15 -21.91 -6.73
N PRO A 381 -5.94 -21.61 -8.02
CA PRO A 381 -5.90 -20.22 -8.49
C PRO A 381 -7.14 -19.40 -8.13
N ALA A 382 -8.26 -20.04 -7.75
CA ALA A 382 -9.41 -19.38 -7.15
C ALA A 382 -9.18 -18.85 -5.72
N SER A 383 -8.20 -19.36 -4.95
CA SER A 383 -8.00 -18.97 -3.55
C SER A 383 -7.14 -17.71 -3.33
N LEU A 384 -6.58 -17.15 -4.41
CA LEU A 384 -6.04 -15.77 -4.42
C LEU A 384 -7.10 -14.73 -4.85
N ALA A 385 -8.34 -15.16 -5.12
CA ALA A 385 -9.44 -14.23 -5.24
C ALA A 385 -9.68 -13.59 -3.86
N VAL A 386 -9.72 -12.25 -3.85
CA VAL A 386 -10.37 -11.50 -2.77
C VAL A 386 -11.71 -12.19 -2.46
N GLU A 387 -11.91 -12.66 -1.22
CA GLU A 387 -13.22 -13.09 -0.70
C GLU A 387 -14.18 -11.89 -0.75
N GLN A 388 -14.75 -11.62 -1.92
CA GLN A 388 -16.08 -11.06 -2.04
C GLN A 388 -16.99 -12.25 -2.36
N PRO A 389 -18.18 -12.36 -1.76
CA PRO A 389 -19.08 -13.47 -2.07
C PRO A 389 -19.38 -13.46 -3.57
N GLU A 390 -18.90 -14.47 -4.29
CA GLU A 390 -19.26 -14.66 -5.70
C GLU A 390 -20.72 -15.17 -5.76
N PRO A 391 -21.57 -14.63 -6.65
CA PRO A 391 -22.88 -15.23 -6.90
C PRO A 391 -22.71 -16.63 -7.53
N GLU A 392 -23.58 -17.57 -7.12
CA GLU A 392 -23.57 -18.97 -7.58
C GLU A 392 -23.58 -19.11 -9.13
N PRO A 393 -22.99 -20.19 -9.67
CA PRO A 393 -22.73 -20.31 -11.09
C PRO A 393 -24.00 -20.73 -11.85
N GLU A 394 -24.74 -19.78 -12.41
CA GLU A 394 -25.71 -20.05 -13.47
C GLU A 394 -25.12 -19.64 -14.83
N ALA A 395 -24.62 -20.64 -15.56
CA ALA A 395 -24.35 -20.70 -17.01
C ALA A 395 -23.78 -19.43 -17.68
N LEU A 396 -22.45 -19.27 -17.66
CA LEU A 396 -21.74 -18.23 -18.40
C LEU A 396 -21.53 -18.61 -19.88
N ASP A 397 -22.08 -17.76 -20.75
CA ASP A 397 -21.78 -17.60 -22.17
C ASP A 397 -20.34 -17.03 -22.32
N PRO A 398 -19.51 -17.45 -23.29
CA PRO A 398 -18.13 -17.01 -23.38
C PRO A 398 -18.06 -15.67 -24.12
N GLY A 399 -18.14 -14.57 -23.38
CA GLY A 399 -17.90 -13.24 -23.94
C GLY A 399 -17.92 -12.14 -22.89
N TYR A 400 -16.74 -11.62 -22.53
CA TYR A 400 -16.53 -10.26 -22.00
C TYR A 400 -17.63 -9.68 -21.10
N ASP A 401 -17.75 -10.14 -19.85
CA ASP A 401 -18.55 -9.42 -18.87
C ASP A 401 -17.65 -8.71 -17.86
N ALA A 402 -17.46 -7.41 -18.09
CA ALA A 402 -17.24 -6.48 -17.00
C ALA A 402 -18.41 -6.64 -16.03
N LEU A 403 -18.14 -6.73 -14.72
CA LEU A 403 -19.19 -6.85 -13.70
C LEU A 403 -20.29 -5.82 -13.98
N GLU A 404 -21.47 -6.31 -14.37
CA GLU A 404 -22.56 -5.44 -14.75
C GLU A 404 -23.14 -4.80 -13.49
N CYS A 405 -23.80 -3.67 -13.65
CA CYS A 405 -24.45 -2.98 -12.53
C CYS A 405 -25.45 -3.85 -11.75
N ARG A 406 -25.90 -4.97 -12.32
CA ARG A 406 -26.78 -5.94 -11.68
C ARG A 406 -26.03 -6.84 -10.68
N ASP A 407 -24.74 -7.09 -10.92
CA ASP A 407 -23.90 -7.91 -10.05
C ASP A 407 -23.60 -7.19 -8.73
N TYR A 408 -23.66 -5.85 -8.72
CA TYR A 408 -23.51 -5.02 -7.53
C TYR A 408 -24.80 -4.81 -6.72
N GLN A 409 -25.96 -5.26 -7.21
CA GLN A 409 -27.26 -5.05 -6.54
C GLN A 409 -27.70 -6.23 -5.65
N ASN A 410 -27.08 -7.40 -5.79
CA ASN A 410 -27.49 -8.64 -5.11
C ASN A 410 -26.44 -9.20 -4.13
N LEU A 411 -25.51 -8.35 -3.63
CA LEU A 411 -24.50 -8.73 -2.63
C LEU A 411 -24.81 -8.18 -1.24
#